data_AF-A0AA92UN16-F1
#
_entry.id   AF-A0AA92UN16-F1
#
_cell.length_a   1.000
_cell.length_b   1.000
_cell.length_c   1.000
_cell.angle_alpha   90.00
_cell.angle_beta   90.00
_cell.angle_gamma   90.00
#
_symmetry.space_group_name_H-M   'P 1'
#
loop_
_entity.id
_entity.type
_entity.pdbx_description
1 polymer ?
#
loop_
_entity_poly.entity_id
_entity_poly.type
_entity_poly.pdbx_seq_one_letter_code
_entity_poly.pdbx_strand_id
1 'polypeptide(L)'
;MLEVIIGKEGTQRFAINGSRVSRQHAKITVTDSGQWILEDLNSTNGTYIINENDELVQIKRVNITEFTRIVLADQTSMGFTFYAHHVLEEDPKNYQQEFGMFLKFMTRQSGRKRR
;
A
#
# COMPACT_ATOMS: atom_id res chain seq x y z
N MET A 1 13.83 6.69 -11.37
CA MET A 1 12.78 5.68 -11.16
C MET A 1 13.09 4.89 -9.89
N LEU A 2 12.11 4.71 -9.00
CA LEU A 2 12.21 3.85 -7.82
C LEU A 2 11.47 2.55 -8.07
N GLU A 3 12.06 1.42 -7.69
CA GLU A 3 11.40 0.11 -7.67
C GLU A 3 11.56 -0.54 -6.30
N VAL A 4 10.45 -0.99 -5.73
CA VAL A 4 10.41 -1.70 -4.45
C VAL A 4 9.66 -3.01 -4.64
N ILE A 5 10.33 -4.12 -4.36
CA ILE A 5 9.72 -5.45 -4.29
C ILE A 5 9.12 -5.59 -2.91
N ILE A 6 7.84 -5.95 -2.84
CA ILE A 6 7.10 -6.14 -1.61
C ILE A 6 6.91 -7.63 -1.37
N GLY A 7 7.29 -8.11 -0.18
CA GLY A 7 7.01 -9.47 0.27
C GLY A 7 7.88 -9.87 1.47
N LYS A 8 7.82 -11.14 1.87
CA LYS A 8 8.60 -11.64 3.02
C LYS A 8 10.12 -11.49 2.83
N GLU A 9 10.57 -11.55 1.58
CA GLU A 9 11.97 -11.38 1.16
C GLU A 9 12.05 -10.27 0.09
N GLY A 10 11.18 -9.26 0.20
CA GLY A 10 11.21 -8.08 -0.68
C GLY A 10 12.31 -7.09 -0.29
N THR A 11 12.39 -6.00 -1.05
CA THR A 11 13.34 -4.90 -0.83
C THR A 11 12.75 -3.75 -0.02
N GLN A 12 11.51 -3.88 0.45
CA GLN A 12 10.89 -2.89 1.32
C GLN A 12 11.59 -2.80 2.69
N ARG A 13 11.50 -1.64 3.34
CA ARG A 13 12.20 -1.35 4.61
C ARG A 13 11.47 -1.85 5.86
N PHE A 14 10.23 -2.31 5.72
CA PHE A 14 9.42 -2.85 6.81
C PHE A 14 9.28 -4.37 6.72
N ALA A 15 9.14 -5.02 7.87
CA ALA A 15 8.99 -6.47 7.94
C ALA A 15 7.55 -6.88 7.59
N ILE A 16 7.43 -7.95 6.79
CA ILE A 16 6.14 -8.56 6.47
C ILE A 16 6.16 -10.01 6.98
N ASN A 17 5.35 -10.28 8.01
CA ASN A 17 5.32 -11.58 8.69
C ASN A 17 4.12 -12.46 8.29
N GLY A 18 3.30 -12.01 7.33
CA GLY A 18 2.12 -12.76 6.90
C GLY A 18 2.49 -14.09 6.23
N SER A 19 2.05 -15.21 6.80
CA SER A 19 2.39 -16.55 6.32
C SER A 19 1.94 -16.81 4.88
N ARG A 20 0.83 -16.21 4.45
CA ARG A 20 0.26 -16.31 3.09
C ARG A 20 0.88 -15.33 2.10
N VAL A 21 1.73 -14.41 2.55
CA VAL A 21 2.45 -13.50 1.68
C VAL A 21 3.62 -14.25 1.04
N SER A 22 3.72 -14.21 -0.29
CA SER A 22 4.88 -14.69 -1.06
C SER A 22 6.18 -13.95 -0.70
N ARG A 23 7.33 -14.57 -0.99
CA ARG A 23 8.66 -13.98 -0.78
C ARG A 23 8.84 -12.67 -1.54
N GLN A 24 8.56 -12.72 -2.84
CA GLN A 24 8.38 -11.57 -3.71
C GLN A 24 6.92 -11.63 -4.15
N HIS A 25 6.09 -10.73 -3.65
CA HIS A 25 4.63 -10.79 -3.79
C HIS A 25 4.15 -9.81 -4.85
N ALA A 26 4.56 -8.56 -4.70
CA ALA A 26 4.19 -7.48 -5.59
C ALA A 26 5.39 -6.56 -5.81
N LYS A 27 5.29 -5.68 -6.79
CA LYS A 27 6.26 -4.63 -7.05
C LYS A 27 5.55 -3.29 -7.12
N ILE A 28 6.12 -2.29 -6.48
CA ILE A 28 5.74 -0.90 -6.64
C ILE A 28 6.84 -0.19 -7.43
N THR A 29 6.45 0.46 -8.51
CA THR A 29 7.33 1.32 -9.31
C THR A 29 6.83 2.75 -9.21
N VAL A 30 7.73 3.67 -8.85
CA VAL A 30 7.48 5.12 -8.93
C VAL A 30 8.33 5.67 -10.06
N THR A 31 7.67 6.13 -11.12
CA THR A 31 8.35 6.73 -12.27
C THR A 31 8.94 8.08 -11.91
N ASP A 32 9.88 8.58 -12.73
CA ASP A 32 10.43 9.93 -12.56
C ASP A 32 9.38 11.04 -12.78
N SER A 33 8.27 10.72 -13.43
CA SER A 33 7.08 11.59 -13.54
C SER A 33 6.17 11.55 -12.31
N GLY A 34 6.50 10.77 -11.29
CA GLY A 34 5.71 10.62 -10.06
C GLY A 34 4.50 9.69 -10.19
N GLN A 35 4.41 8.89 -11.27
CA GLN A 35 3.34 7.90 -11.41
C GLN A 35 3.67 6.65 -10.61
N TRP A 36 2.68 6.15 -9.87
CA TRP A 36 2.80 4.94 -9.08
C TRP A 36 2.11 3.79 -9.78
N ILE A 37 2.83 2.68 -9.91
CA ILE A 37 2.35 1.45 -10.53
C ILE A 37 2.52 0.33 -9.53
N LEU A 38 1.44 -0.42 -9.27
CA LEU A 38 1.46 -1.66 -8.52
C LEU A 38 1.33 -2.84 -9.49
N GLU A 39 2.17 -3.85 -9.32
CA GLU A 39 2.19 -5.07 -10.12
C GLU A 39 2.25 -6.30 -9.23
N ASP A 40 1.40 -7.30 -9.48
CA ASP A 40 1.44 -8.61 -8.84
C ASP A 40 2.54 -9.47 -9.49
N LEU A 41 3.48 -9.98 -8.70
CA LEU A 41 4.60 -10.80 -9.19
C LEU A 41 4.24 -12.30 -9.21
N ASN A 42 3.04 -12.63 -9.70
CA ASN A 42 2.46 -13.98 -9.65
C ASN A 42 2.45 -14.55 -8.23
N SER A 43 1.96 -13.74 -7.28
CA SER A 43 1.83 -14.18 -5.90
C SER A 43 0.88 -15.38 -5.77
N THR A 44 1.10 -16.20 -4.74
CA THR A 44 0.32 -17.43 -4.53
C THR A 44 -1.13 -17.14 -4.15
N ASN A 45 -1.35 -16.07 -3.38
CA ASN A 45 -2.67 -15.74 -2.82
C ASN A 45 -3.26 -14.45 -3.42
N GLY A 46 -2.59 -13.83 -4.41
CA GLY A 46 -3.08 -12.63 -5.09
C GLY A 46 -2.73 -11.32 -4.37
N THR A 47 -2.66 -10.26 -5.19
CA THR A 47 -2.53 -8.87 -4.76
C THR A 47 -3.84 -8.13 -4.99
N TYR A 48 -4.24 -7.31 -4.03
CA TYR A 48 -5.49 -6.57 -4.06
C TYR A 48 -5.29 -5.11 -3.64
N ILE A 49 -6.25 -4.27 -3.99
CA ILE A 49 -6.38 -2.90 -3.48
C ILE A 49 -7.77 -2.71 -2.86
N ILE A 50 -7.89 -1.75 -1.95
CA ILE A 50 -9.19 -1.22 -1.55
C ILE A 50 -9.49 -0.01 -2.44
N ASN A 51 -10.57 -0.08 -3.23
CA ASN A 51 -10.96 1.02 -4.10
C ASN A 51 -11.70 2.13 -3.34
N GLU A 52 -12.11 3.19 -4.03
CA GLU A 52 -12.81 4.34 -3.43
C GLU A 52 -14.20 3.99 -2.88
N ASN A 53 -14.78 2.87 -3.32
CA ASN A 53 -16.05 2.33 -2.83
C ASN A 53 -15.87 1.39 -1.63
N ASP A 54 -14.65 1.29 -1.08
CA ASP A 54 -14.27 0.37 0.01
C ASP A 54 -14.38 -1.12 -0.38
N GLU A 55 -14.25 -1.42 -1.67
CA GLU A 55 -14.30 -2.79 -2.19
C GLU A 55 -12.89 -3.35 -2.38
N LEU A 56 -12.71 -4.62 -2.03
CA LEU A 56 -11.48 -5.36 -2.27
C LEU A 56 -11.44 -5.83 -3.73
N VAL A 57 -10.50 -5.31 -4.51
CA VAL A 57 -10.35 -5.61 -5.94
C VAL A 57 -9.02 -6.28 -6.20
N GLN A 58 -9.03 -7.46 -6.81
CA GLN A 58 -7.81 -8.15 -7.22
C GLN A 58 -7.19 -7.46 -8.43
N ILE A 59 -5.87 -7.31 -8.43
CA ILE A 59 -5.13 -6.67 -9.51
C ILE A 59 -4.05 -7.58 -10.06
N LYS A 60 -3.66 -7.32 -11.31
CA LYS A 60 -2.41 -7.82 -11.88
C LYS A 60 -1.41 -6.69 -12.10
N ARG A 61 -1.89 -5.57 -12.62
CA ARG A 61 -1.13 -4.32 -12.73
C ARG A 61 -2.09 -3.14 -12.77
N VAL A 62 -1.86 -2.10 -11.99
CA VAL A 62 -2.73 -0.93 -11.94
C VAL A 62 -1.96 0.33 -11.55
N ASN A 63 -2.42 1.48 -12.01
CA ASN A 63 -1.95 2.77 -11.50
C ASN A 63 -2.60 3.00 -10.14
N ILE A 64 -1.80 3.37 -9.15
CA ILE A 64 -2.25 3.66 -7.80
C ILE A 64 -1.89 5.09 -7.41
N THR A 65 -2.35 5.52 -6.24
CA THR A 65 -1.85 6.73 -5.59
C THR A 65 -1.04 6.33 -4.36
N GLU A 66 -0.28 7.27 -3.81
CA GLU A 66 0.43 7.10 -2.54
C GLU A 66 -0.50 6.75 -1.35
N PHE A 67 -1.82 6.97 -1.50
CA PHE A 67 -2.86 6.67 -0.49
C PHE A 67 -3.69 5.44 -0.81
N THR A 68 -3.37 4.71 -1.87
CA THR A 68 -4.04 3.44 -2.14
C THR A 68 -3.68 2.43 -1.04
N ARG A 69 -4.71 1.81 -0.45
CA ARG A 69 -4.54 0.67 0.47
C ARG A 69 -4.31 -0.58 -0.36
N ILE A 70 -3.19 -1.24 -0.08
CA ILE A 70 -2.73 -2.45 -0.74
C ILE A 70 -2.91 -3.62 0.22
N VAL A 71 -3.43 -4.73 -0.29
CA VAL A 71 -3.64 -5.96 0.47
C VAL A 71 -2.90 -7.09 -0.24
N LEU A 72 -2.00 -7.76 0.47
CA LEU A 72 -1.27 -8.93 0.03
C LEU A 72 -1.91 -10.17 0.63
N ALA A 73 -2.27 -11.13 -0.22
CA ALA A 73 -3.01 -12.35 0.11
C ALA A 73 -4.45 -12.13 0.61
N ASP A 74 -4.64 -11.54 1.80
CA ASP A 74 -5.96 -11.28 2.39
C ASP A 74 -5.86 -10.23 3.51
N GLN A 75 -7.01 -9.88 4.10
CA GLN A 75 -7.13 -8.92 5.21
C GLN A 75 -7.05 -9.59 6.60
N THR A 76 -6.48 -10.79 6.70
CA THR A 76 -6.30 -11.50 7.97
C THR A 76 -4.88 -11.30 8.53
N SER A 77 -4.61 -11.85 9.72
CA SER A 77 -3.25 -11.89 10.28
C SER A 77 -2.26 -12.70 9.43
N MET A 78 -2.74 -13.53 8.50
CA MET A 78 -1.91 -14.31 7.60
C MET A 78 -1.53 -13.54 6.32
N GLY A 79 -2.27 -12.49 5.98
CA GLY A 79 -1.98 -11.55 4.90
C GLY A 79 -1.19 -10.33 5.39
N PHE A 80 -1.23 -9.26 4.61
CA PHE A 80 -0.62 -7.99 4.99
C PHE A 80 -1.30 -6.82 4.29
N THR A 81 -1.61 -5.75 5.01
CA THR A 81 -2.27 -4.55 4.47
C THR A 81 -1.51 -3.30 4.86
N PHE A 82 -1.28 -2.40 3.89
CA PHE A 82 -0.53 -1.17 4.09
C PHE A 82 -0.93 -0.10 3.06
N TYR A 83 -0.57 1.15 3.31
CA TYR A 83 -0.70 2.22 2.32
C TYR A 83 0.53 2.28 1.42
N ALA A 84 0.34 2.63 0.14
CA ALA A 84 1.42 2.68 -0.83
C ALA A 84 2.60 3.58 -0.41
N HIS A 85 2.36 4.76 0.18
CA HIS A 85 3.44 5.66 0.61
C HIS A 85 4.41 5.07 1.63
N HIS A 86 3.99 4.04 2.38
CA HIS A 86 4.82 3.39 3.39
C HIS A 86 6.12 2.80 2.80
N VAL A 87 6.16 2.54 1.49
CA VAL A 87 7.40 2.08 0.81
C VAL A 87 8.48 3.15 0.68
N LEU A 88 8.11 4.43 0.84
CA LEU A 88 9.03 5.56 0.82
C LEU A 88 9.52 5.94 2.23
N GLU A 89 8.89 5.42 3.29
CA GLU A 89 9.22 5.82 4.64
C GLU A 89 10.64 5.40 5.02
N GLU A 90 11.43 6.37 5.47
CA GLU A 90 12.81 6.13 5.91
C GLU A 90 12.89 5.54 7.31
N ASP A 91 11.87 5.75 8.14
CA ASP A 91 11.80 5.26 9.52
C ASP A 91 10.48 4.48 9.77
N PRO A 92 10.52 3.14 9.83
CA PRO A 92 9.35 2.28 10.04
C PRO A 92 8.71 2.40 11.43
N LYS A 93 9.25 3.23 12.35
CA LYS A 93 8.64 3.54 13.65
C LYS A 93 7.89 4.87 13.67
N ASN A 94 7.90 5.62 12.57
CA ASN A 94 7.42 7.00 12.53
C ASN A 94 5.95 7.13 12.12
N TYR A 95 5.06 6.41 12.81
CA TYR A 95 3.59 6.54 12.71
C TYR A 95 3.06 7.97 12.92
N GLN A 96 3.88 8.91 13.42
CA GLN A 96 3.49 10.30 13.64
C GLN A 96 3.18 11.03 12.31
N GLN A 97 3.84 10.66 11.21
CA GLN A 97 3.57 11.26 9.90
C GLN A 97 2.25 10.74 9.32
N GLU A 98 2.01 9.42 9.41
CA GLU A 98 0.73 8.81 9.06
C GLU A 98 -0.44 9.44 9.86
N PHE A 99 -0.27 9.64 11.17
CA PHE A 99 -1.28 10.29 12.03
C PHE A 99 -1.52 11.76 11.65
N GLY A 100 -0.46 12.51 11.35
CA GLY A 100 -0.56 13.91 10.92
C GLY A 100 -1.29 14.07 9.59
N MET A 101 -1.06 13.16 8.65
CA MET A 101 -1.74 13.15 7.36
C MET A 101 -3.21 12.71 7.49
N PHE A 102 -3.48 11.70 8.32
CA PHE A 102 -4.83 11.27 8.69
C PHE A 102 -5.65 12.41 9.33
N LEU A 103 -5.06 13.16 10.27
CA LEU A 103 -5.71 14.34 10.88
C LEU A 103 -5.99 15.46 9.88
N LYS A 104 -5.08 15.71 8.93
CA LYS A 104 -5.32 16.67 7.84
C LYS A 104 -6.46 16.24 6.91
N PHE A 105 -6.67 14.94 6.74
CA PHE A 105 -7.76 14.39 5.94
C PHE A 105 -9.11 14.51 6.65
N MET A 106 -9.17 14.19 7.95
CA MET A 106 -10.36 14.36 8.81
C MET A 106 -10.83 15.82 8.87
N THR A 107 -9.89 16.76 9.02
CA THR A 107 -10.21 18.20 9.10
C THR A 107 -10.75 18.76 7.78
N ARG A 108 -10.33 18.21 6.62
CA ARG A 108 -10.88 18.56 5.29
C ARG A 108 -12.32 18.07 5.07
N GLN A 109 -12.71 16.93 5.64
CA GLN A 109 -14.08 16.40 5.56
C GLN A 109 -15.06 17.20 6.44
N SER A 110 -14.64 17.70 7.61
CA SER A 110 -15.50 18.52 8.48
C SER A 110 -15.83 19.92 7.94
N GLY A 111 -15.12 20.40 6.92
CA GLY A 111 -15.35 21.70 6.30
C GLY A 111 -16.47 21.73 5.25
N ARG A 112 -16.98 20.58 4.79
CA ARG A 112 -18.03 20.50 3.74
C ARG A 112 -19.47 20.44 4.26
N LYS A 113 -19.69 20.52 5.58
CA LYS A 113 -21.04 20.45 6.20
C LYS A 113 -21.48 21.72 6.93
N ARG A 114 -20.96 22.89 6.54
CA ARG A 114 -21.52 24.20 6.94
C ARG A 114 -21.57 25.14 5.75
N ARG A 115 -22.57 24.94 4.89
CA ARG A 115 -23.25 25.99 4.12
C ARG A 115 -24.55 25.43 3.58
#